data_AF-A0A150P6W3-F1
#
_entry.id   AF-A0A150P6W3-F1
#
_cell.length_a   1.000
_cell.length_b   1.000
_cell.length_c   1.000
_cell.angle_alpha   90.00
_cell.angle_beta   90.00
_cell.angle_gamma   90.00
#
_symmetry.space_group_name_H-M   'P 1'
#
loop_
_entity.id
_entity.type
_entity.pdbx_description
1 polymer ?
#
loop_
_entity_poly.entity_id
_entity_poly.type
_entity_poly.pdbx_seq_one_letter_code
_entity_poly.pdbx_strand_id
1 'polypeptide(L)' 'MQKKTLLEKVTAAKQEIADAESNLERALREIQVAPRADKTTVSEVVQAAFTKLRAARTNLTELEGLVMTDEG' A
#
# COMPACT_ATOMS: atom_id res chain seq x y z
N MET A 1 -3.90 11.81 24.62
CA MET A 1 -5.01 11.12 23.92
C MET A 1 -4.88 11.19 22.39
N GLN A 2 -4.59 12.36 21.79
CA GLN A 2 -4.50 12.52 20.32
C GLN A 2 -3.42 11.64 19.64
N LYS A 3 -2.22 11.50 20.25
CA LYS A 3 -1.12 10.68 19.70
C LYS A 3 -1.48 9.20 19.56
N LYS A 4 -2.16 8.62 20.56
CA LYS A 4 -2.60 7.21 20.53
C LYS A 4 -3.60 6.96 19.38
N THR A 5 -4.58 7.85 19.22
CA THR A 5 -5.55 7.77 18.13
C THR A 5 -4.90 7.98 16.76
N LEU A 6 -3.85 8.80 16.68
CA LEU A 6 -3.07 8.96 15.45
C LEU A 6 -2.32 7.68 15.08
N LEU A 7 -1.65 7.05 16.05
CA LEU A 7 -0.93 5.78 15.86
C LEU A 7 -1.87 4.62 15.51
N GLU A 8 -3.07 4.57 16.11
CA GLU A 8 -4.10 3.60 15.76
C GLU A 8 -4.58 3.79 14.31
N LYS A 9 -4.79 5.03 13.86
CA LYS A 9 -5.13 5.33 12.47
C LYS A 9 -4.00 5.00 11.49
N VAL A 10 -2.75 5.25 11.88
CA VAL A 10 -1.57 4.88 11.08
C VAL A 10 -1.47 3.37 10.96
N THR A 11 -1.70 2.63 12.04
CA THR A 11 -1.71 1.17 12.05
C THR A 11 -2.81 0.62 11.15
N ALA A 12 -4.04 1.15 11.27
CA ALA A 12 -5.16 0.76 10.42
C ALA A 12 -4.88 1.04 8.94
N ALA A 13 -4.33 2.23 8.61
CA ALA A 13 -3.97 2.58 7.24
C ALA A 13 -2.87 1.66 6.68
N LYS A 14 -1.88 1.27 7.48
CA LYS A 14 -0.86 0.29 7.06
C LYS A 14 -1.47 -1.08 6.75
N GLN A 15 -2.48 -1.48 7.51
CA GLN A 15 -3.18 -2.76 7.32
C GLN A 15 -4.03 -2.73 6.04
N GLU A 16 -4.79 -1.66 5.81
CA GLU A 16 -5.55 -1.46 4.56
C GLU A 16 -4.62 -1.43 3.34
N ILE A 17 -3.45 -0.82 3.46
CA ILE A 17 -2.44 -0.80 2.39
C ILE A 17 -1.91 -2.22 2.12
N ALA A 18 -1.61 -3.01 3.14
CA ALA A 18 -1.14 -4.39 2.98
C ALA A 18 -2.19 -5.29 2.32
N ASP A 19 -3.47 -5.10 2.67
CA ASP A 19 -4.59 -5.82 2.06
C ASP A 19 -4.77 -5.42 0.58
N ALA A 20 -4.64 -4.13 0.27
CA ALA A 20 -4.69 -3.64 -1.10
C ALA A 20 -3.49 -4.15 -1.93
N GLU A 21 -2.28 -4.18 -1.36
CA GLU A 21 -1.09 -4.80 -1.97
C GLU A 21 -1.37 -6.28 -2.31
N SER A 22 -1.89 -7.05 -1.35
CA SER A 22 -2.18 -8.48 -1.55
C SER A 22 -3.26 -8.72 -2.62
N ASN A 23 -4.30 -7.89 -2.65
CA ASN A 23 -5.36 -7.96 -3.67
C ASN A 23 -4.83 -7.63 -5.07
N LEU A 24 -3.94 -6.63 -5.19
CA LEU A 24 -3.31 -6.27 -6.46
C LEU A 24 -2.32 -7.35 -6.93
N GLU A 25 -1.56 -7.96 -6.01
CA GLU A 25 -0.68 -9.08 -6.36
C GLU A 25 -1.50 -10.27 -6.90
N ARG A 26 -2.64 -10.58 -6.26
CA ARG A 26 -3.53 -11.63 -6.73
C ARG A 26 -4.10 -11.32 -8.11
N ALA A 27 -4.55 -10.08 -8.32
CA ALA A 27 -5.03 -9.62 -9.62
C ALA A 27 -3.95 -9.73 -10.71
N LEU A 28 -2.70 -9.32 -10.42
CA LEU A 28 -1.58 -9.47 -11.37
C LEU A 28 -1.32 -10.93 -11.74
N ARG A 29 -1.35 -11.84 -10.76
CA ARG A 29 -1.17 -13.27 -11.02
C ARG A 29 -2.31 -13.81 -11.89
N GLU A 30 -3.55 -13.46 -11.62
CA GLU A 30 -4.71 -13.87 -12.44
C GLU A 30 -4.61 -13.33 -13.88
N ILE A 31 -4.18 -12.07 -14.04
CA ILE A 31 -3.98 -11.44 -15.36
C ILE A 31 -2.81 -12.09 -16.14
N GLN A 32 -1.72 -12.47 -15.46
CA GLN A 32 -0.59 -13.15 -16.11
C GLN A 32 -0.98 -14.48 -16.76
N VAL A 33 -1.99 -15.17 -16.22
CA VAL A 33 -2.46 -16.48 -16.71
C VAL A 33 -3.50 -16.34 -17.85
N ALA A 34 -4.12 -15.17 -18.03
CA ALA A 34 -5.11 -14.92 -19.09
C ALA A 34 -4.52 -14.94 -20.52
N PRO A 35 -5.31 -14.96 -21.62
CA PRO A 35 -4.79 -14.91 -22.99
C PRO A 35 -4.22 -13.52 -23.36
N ARG A 36 -3.21 -13.48 -24.25
CA ARG A 36 -2.28 -12.34 -24.46
C ARG A 36 -2.86 -11.00 -24.95
N ALA A 37 -4.12 -10.93 -25.38
CA ALA A 37 -4.65 -9.74 -26.06
C ALA A 37 -4.99 -8.56 -25.11
N ASP A 38 -5.33 -8.82 -23.85
CA ASP A 38 -5.72 -7.79 -22.86
C ASP A 38 -4.64 -7.51 -21.78
N LYS A 39 -3.44 -8.08 -21.93
CA LYS A 39 -2.45 -8.16 -20.83
C LYS A 39 -1.70 -6.88 -20.49
N THR A 40 -1.38 -6.07 -21.49
CA THR A 40 -0.32 -5.06 -21.33
C THR A 40 -0.76 -3.88 -20.49
N THR A 41 -1.95 -3.34 -20.79
CA THR A 41 -2.44 -2.12 -20.12
C THR A 41 -2.90 -2.39 -18.69
N VAL A 42 -3.54 -3.53 -18.43
CA VAL A 42 -4.00 -3.89 -17.07
C VAL A 42 -2.80 -4.15 -16.15
N SER A 43 -1.75 -4.79 -16.67
CA SER A 43 -0.52 -5.03 -15.89
C SER A 43 0.17 -3.72 -15.49
N GLU A 44 0.24 -2.72 -16.37
CA GLU A 44 0.88 -1.44 -16.07
C GLU A 44 0.11 -0.61 -15.04
N VAL A 45 -1.22 -0.52 -15.17
CA VAL A 45 -2.07 0.22 -14.21
C VAL A 45 -2.00 -0.40 -12.83
N VAL A 46 -2.05 -1.73 -12.75
CA VAL A 46 -1.98 -2.47 -11.48
C VAL A 46 -0.58 -2.36 -10.86
N GLN A 47 0.48 -2.42 -11.66
CA GLN A 47 1.84 -2.22 -11.18
C GLN A 47 2.08 -0.78 -10.70
N ALA A 48 1.54 0.22 -11.38
CA ALA A 48 1.59 1.61 -10.93
C ALA A 48 0.81 1.83 -9.62
N ALA A 49 -0.36 1.20 -9.46
CA ALA A 49 -1.13 1.22 -8.22
C ALA A 49 -0.34 0.58 -7.07
N PHE A 50 0.31 -0.56 -7.32
CA PHE A 50 1.15 -1.25 -6.34
C PHE A 50 2.34 -0.40 -5.89
N THR A 51 3.02 0.27 -6.83
CA THR A 51 4.11 1.20 -6.52
C THR A 51 3.64 2.38 -5.67
N LYS A 52 2.48 2.97 -5.99
CA LYS A 52 1.89 4.07 -5.18
C LYS A 52 1.49 3.61 -3.78
N LEU A 53 0.94 2.40 -3.65
CA LEU A 53 0.58 1.80 -2.35
C LEU A 53 1.82 1.58 -1.48
N ARG A 54 2.89 1.02 -2.07
CA ARG A 54 4.15 0.82 -1.36
C ARG A 54 4.76 2.14 -0.91
N ALA A 55 4.72 3.17 -1.75
CA ALA A 55 5.16 4.52 -1.39
C ALA A 55 4.33 5.11 -0.24
N ALA A 56 3.00 4.97 -0.29
CA ALA A 56 2.12 5.39 0.79
C ALA A 56 2.44 4.68 2.11
N ARG A 57 2.76 3.38 2.07
CA ARG A 57 3.18 2.61 3.25
C ARG A 57 4.48 3.12 3.88
N THR A 58 5.47 3.43 3.04
CA THR A 58 6.75 3.99 3.47
C THR A 58 6.54 5.36 4.12
N ASN A 59 5.79 6.25 3.46
CA ASN A 59 5.50 7.58 4.00
C ASN A 59 4.75 7.50 5.34
N LEU A 60 3.79 6.57 5.48
CA LEU A 60 3.11 6.31 6.75
C LEU A 60 4.05 5.81 7.84
N THR A 61 5.06 5.02 7.48
CA THR A 61 6.07 4.51 8.43
C THR A 61 7.02 5.62 8.87
N GLU A 62 7.43 6.49 7.96
CA GLU A 62 8.25 7.66 8.26
C GLU A 62 7.49 8.66 9.15
N LEU A 63 6.21 8.93 8.84
CA LEU A 63 5.36 9.77 9.68
C LEU A 63 5.15 9.18 11.07
N GLU A 64 5.00 7.86 11.19
CA GLU A 64 4.97 7.19 12.50
C GLU A 64 6.27 7.41 13.28
N GLY A 65 7.41 7.23 12.60
CA GLY A 65 8.73 7.45 13.18
C GLY A 65 8.92 8.88 13.66
N LEU A 66 8.54 9.88 12.85
CA LEU A 66 8.59 11.29 13.23
C LEU A 66 7.72 11.58 14.44
N VAL A 67 6.47 11.08 14.47
CA VAL A 67 5.57 11.24 15.63
C VAL A 67 6.12 10.55 16.90
N MET A 68 6.90 9.48 16.75
CA MET A 68 7.60 8.83 17.86
C MET A 68 8.87 9.59 18.29
N THR A 69 9.54 10.31 17.39
CA THR A 69 10.84 10.97 17.63
C THR A 69 10.70 12.44 18.06
N ASP A 70 9.59 13.11 17.79
CA ASP A 70 9.29 14.50 18.20
C ASP A 70 9.12 14.68 19.74
N GLU A 71 9.41 13.65 20.54
CA GLU A 71 9.47 13.70 22.01
C GLU A 71 10.92 13.72 22.54
N GLY A 72 11.84 14.39 21.83
CA GLY A 72 13.24 14.62 22.24
C GLY A 72 13.52 16.07 22.62
#